data_AF-A0A1I1MRZ4-F1
#
_entry.id   AF-A0A1I1MRZ4-F1
#
_cell.length_a   1.000
_cell.length_b   1.000
_cell.length_c   1.000
_cell.angle_alpha   90.00
_cell.angle_beta   90.00
_cell.angle_gamma   90.00
#
_symmetry.space_group_name_H-M   'P 1'
#
loop_
_entity.id
_entity.type
_entity.pdbx_description
1 polymer ?
#
loop_
_entity_poly.entity_id
_entity_poly.type
_entity_poly.pdbx_seq_one_letter_code
_entity_poly.pdbx_strand_id
1 'polypeptide(L)'
;MKRIVSLGINKENPAWLNTKIEQSNKLAGLLIFLAVTFSVIIHFYFTPLLYLPVLATLAFAATPLLNYWGNHLLSRSILVLVPFTVISIFNAYYANSFIKPLNGFWAMALAFFAFNFAVFDHRERKILAINSILMGLAMICFGLYEPLFDVNNGIDYEFADSWPFKLLCTSTALIIIAASLFMQQNYVLKSEKENADLLASLSEKQTLMEESEATLKNTLAEVQQAREDEQARTWVANGVAQVTAMTREEQSENLDDRILSFIIKYLNANQGGFYRVEFDDEKQTKPYIALKAVYAYDRKKHFENQRIEPKQGLVGQCYMEKETTRLKQIPQNYVRITSGLGEATPAFLAIVPLIYNREVEGIIEVASFEELSKAQIEFLEKAGESLASFIKSSRTNEQTRRLLVISQQQTEEMRSAEEEMRQNMEELSAIQEEMERKQRSMEHQEMLLEEKSRELSLTLRELEAAKKEIAILRQIAKPMSSVELNAELMSQAVA
;
A
#
# COMPACT_ATOMS: atom_id res chain seq x y z
N MET A 1 6.69 -5.00 -67.68
CA MET A 1 5.68 -3.95 -67.46
C MET A 1 5.53 -3.56 -65.98
N LYS A 2 5.22 -4.49 -65.05
CA LYS A 2 5.07 -4.18 -63.61
C LYS A 2 6.28 -3.45 -62.97
N ARG A 3 7.52 -3.84 -63.32
CA ARG A 3 8.75 -3.19 -62.82
C ARG A 3 8.94 -1.73 -63.24
N ILE A 4 8.48 -1.34 -64.44
CA ILE A 4 8.63 0.03 -64.97
C ILE A 4 7.59 0.96 -64.32
N VAL A 5 6.38 0.44 -64.11
CA VAL A 5 5.28 1.18 -63.49
C VAL A 5 5.60 1.57 -62.04
N SER A 6 6.37 0.76 -61.32
CA SER A 6 6.77 1.01 -59.93
C SER A 6 8.05 1.85 -59.75
N LEU A 7 8.68 2.32 -60.83
CA LEU A 7 9.92 3.11 -60.72
C LEU A 7 9.66 4.47 -60.05
N GLY A 8 10.45 4.80 -59.04
CA GLY A 8 10.34 6.04 -58.26
C GLY A 8 9.43 5.96 -57.03
N ILE A 9 8.78 4.82 -56.77
CA ILE A 9 7.98 4.60 -55.55
C ILE A 9 8.90 4.29 -54.37
N ASN A 10 8.78 5.05 -53.28
CA ASN A 10 9.54 4.87 -52.05
C ASN A 10 8.61 4.94 -50.82
N LYS A 11 8.93 4.21 -49.74
CA LYS A 11 8.17 4.23 -48.47
C LYS A 11 8.23 5.59 -47.75
N GLU A 12 9.27 6.38 -48.01
CA GLU A 12 9.43 7.73 -47.45
C GLU A 12 8.52 8.76 -48.12
N ASN A 13 8.10 8.49 -49.36
CA ASN A 13 7.17 9.38 -50.05
C ASN A 13 5.77 9.26 -49.46
N PRO A 14 5.02 10.37 -49.35
CA PRO A 14 3.63 10.29 -48.92
C PRO A 14 2.81 9.48 -49.93
N ALA A 15 1.81 8.73 -49.46
CA ALA A 15 1.07 7.74 -50.25
C ALA A 15 0.43 8.32 -51.55
N TRP A 16 -0.02 9.58 -51.49
CA TRP A 16 -0.56 10.29 -52.65
C TRP A 16 0.48 10.51 -53.75
N LEU A 17 1.74 10.81 -53.37
CA LEU A 17 2.83 11.06 -54.32
C LEU A 17 3.23 9.77 -55.02
N ASN A 18 3.32 8.66 -54.28
CA ASN A 18 3.56 7.34 -54.87
C ASN A 18 2.46 6.94 -55.86
N THR A 19 1.19 7.24 -55.55
CA THR A 19 0.07 7.00 -56.46
C THR A 19 0.23 7.83 -57.75
N LYS A 20 0.65 9.10 -57.65
CA LYS A 20 0.88 9.98 -58.81
C LYS A 20 2.08 9.56 -59.66
N ILE A 21 3.17 9.09 -59.03
CA ILE A 21 4.34 8.54 -59.75
C ILE A 21 3.93 7.31 -60.55
N GLU A 22 3.20 6.37 -59.93
CA GLU A 22 2.69 5.19 -60.61
C GLU A 22 1.78 5.54 -61.80
N GLN A 23 0.87 6.50 -61.61
CA GLN A 23 0.00 7.01 -62.68
C GLN A 23 0.81 7.63 -63.82
N SER A 24 1.83 8.44 -63.52
CA SER A 24 2.68 9.06 -64.53
C SER A 24 3.45 8.02 -65.37
N ASN A 25 3.93 6.94 -64.75
CA ASN A 25 4.59 5.84 -65.47
C ASN A 25 3.61 5.10 -66.41
N LYS A 26 2.36 4.88 -65.97
CA LYS A 26 1.32 4.27 -66.83
C LYS A 26 0.96 5.18 -68.00
N LEU A 27 0.79 6.47 -67.73
CA LEU A 27 0.50 7.51 -68.73
C LEU A 27 1.62 7.61 -69.77
N ALA A 28 2.88 7.57 -69.34
CA ALA A 28 4.02 7.54 -70.25
C ALA A 28 3.94 6.36 -71.22
N GLY A 29 3.61 5.16 -70.73
CA GLY A 29 3.42 3.99 -71.57
C GLY A 29 2.30 4.15 -72.61
N LEU A 30 1.17 4.74 -72.19
CA LEU A 30 0.04 5.03 -73.10
C LEU A 30 0.41 6.08 -74.16
N LEU A 31 1.09 7.15 -73.76
CA LEU A 31 1.51 8.23 -74.67
C LEU A 31 2.60 7.76 -75.64
N ILE A 32 3.49 6.85 -75.23
CA ILE A 32 4.43 6.17 -76.13
C ILE A 32 3.67 5.37 -77.19
N PHE A 33 2.69 4.57 -76.78
CA PHE A 33 1.87 3.79 -77.72
C PHE A 33 1.17 4.70 -78.73
N LEU A 34 0.55 5.80 -78.26
CA LEU A 34 -0.11 6.78 -79.12
C LEU A 34 0.88 7.51 -80.06
N ALA A 35 2.07 7.88 -79.57
CA ALA A 35 3.09 8.53 -80.39
C ALA A 35 3.63 7.61 -81.48
N VAL A 36 3.81 6.31 -81.19
CA VAL A 36 4.23 5.30 -82.18
C VAL A 36 3.14 5.09 -83.24
N THR A 37 1.87 4.95 -82.86
CA THR A 37 0.78 4.81 -83.83
C THR A 37 0.64 6.05 -84.70
N PHE A 38 0.77 7.25 -84.11
CA PHE A 38 0.76 8.50 -84.86
C PHE A 38 1.98 8.64 -85.77
N SER A 39 3.16 8.14 -85.38
CA SER A 39 4.36 8.10 -86.23
C SER A 39 4.13 7.32 -87.52
N VAL A 40 3.39 6.20 -87.46
CA VAL A 40 3.05 5.41 -88.65
C VAL A 40 2.19 6.23 -89.61
N ILE A 41 1.17 6.94 -89.09
CA ILE A 41 0.32 7.82 -89.91
C ILE A 41 1.17 8.95 -90.52
N ILE A 42 2.02 9.60 -89.73
CA ILE A 42 2.89 10.69 -90.18
C ILE A 42 3.88 10.24 -91.24
N HIS A 43 4.43 9.03 -91.14
CA HIS A 43 5.38 8.52 -92.12
C HIS A 43 4.80 8.51 -93.54
N PHE A 44 3.52 8.12 -93.68
CA PHE A 44 2.84 8.04 -94.97
C PHE A 44 2.33 9.39 -95.50
N TYR A 45 1.85 10.28 -94.63
CA TYR A 45 1.13 11.49 -95.06
C TYR A 45 1.84 12.83 -94.75
N PHE A 46 2.79 12.82 -93.81
CA PHE A 46 3.45 14.01 -93.25
C PHE A 46 4.95 13.74 -92.99
N THR A 47 5.65 13.11 -93.95
CA THR A 47 7.03 12.63 -93.77
C THR A 47 8.01 13.69 -93.20
N PRO A 48 7.96 14.98 -93.59
CA PRO A 48 8.83 16.00 -93.01
C PRO A 48 8.70 16.14 -91.49
N LEU A 49 7.54 15.81 -90.91
CA LEU A 49 7.25 15.96 -89.48
C LEU A 49 7.45 14.66 -88.67
N LEU A 50 7.96 13.59 -89.30
CA LEU A 50 8.18 12.29 -88.64
C LEU A 50 9.11 12.36 -87.41
N TYR A 51 10.01 13.34 -87.37
CA TYR A 51 10.91 13.52 -86.24
C TYR A 51 10.18 13.93 -84.95
N LEU A 52 9.03 14.62 -85.03
CA LEU A 52 8.29 15.11 -83.85
C LEU A 52 7.74 13.99 -82.96
N PRO A 53 6.95 13.01 -83.46
CA PRO A 53 6.45 11.93 -82.61
C PRO A 53 7.57 10.97 -82.16
N VAL A 54 8.68 10.88 -82.90
CA VAL A 54 9.88 10.13 -82.48
C VAL A 54 10.54 10.80 -81.28
N LEU A 55 10.76 12.12 -81.34
CA LEU A 55 11.26 12.90 -80.20
C LEU A 55 10.30 12.84 -79.00
N ALA A 56 8.98 12.90 -79.25
CA ALA A 56 7.99 12.78 -78.20
C ALA A 56 8.05 11.40 -77.52
N THR A 57 8.23 10.33 -78.30
CA THR A 57 8.39 8.97 -77.78
C THR A 57 9.61 8.86 -76.87
N LEU A 58 10.75 9.45 -77.26
CA LEU A 58 11.95 9.50 -76.42
C LEU A 58 11.71 10.31 -75.13
N ALA A 59 11.02 11.44 -75.22
CA ALA A 59 10.68 12.26 -74.05
C ALA A 59 9.76 11.50 -73.08
N PHE A 60 8.74 10.78 -73.58
CA PHE A 60 7.89 9.95 -72.74
C PHE A 60 8.65 8.77 -72.12
N ALA A 61 9.58 8.15 -72.87
CA ALA A 61 10.43 7.08 -72.35
C ALA A 61 11.38 7.55 -71.23
N ALA A 62 11.73 8.84 -71.18
CA ALA A 62 12.50 9.42 -70.09
C ALA A 62 11.69 9.56 -68.78
N THR A 63 10.35 9.50 -68.84
CA THR A 63 9.48 9.74 -67.68
C THR A 63 9.74 8.79 -66.51
N PRO A 64 9.81 7.45 -66.70
CA PRO A 64 10.09 6.53 -65.59
C PRO A 64 11.50 6.69 -65.02
N LEU A 65 12.48 7.11 -65.84
CA LEU A 65 13.84 7.39 -65.38
C LEU A 65 13.91 8.66 -64.52
N LEU A 66 13.21 9.71 -64.93
CA LEU A 66 13.08 10.93 -64.14
C LEU A 66 12.37 10.69 -62.81
N ASN A 67 11.33 9.85 -62.80
CA ASN A 67 10.68 9.41 -61.58
C ASN A 67 11.62 8.62 -60.67
N TYR A 68 12.45 7.74 -61.23
CA TYR A 68 13.46 7.00 -60.49
C TYR A 68 14.49 7.91 -59.82
N TRP A 69 14.92 8.99 -60.49
CA TRP A 69 15.83 10.00 -59.92
C TRP A 69 15.15 11.02 -59.00
N GLY A 70 13.85 10.87 -58.71
CA GLY A 70 13.12 11.76 -57.82
C GLY A 70 12.59 13.03 -58.48
N ASN A 71 12.80 13.25 -59.78
CA ASN A 71 12.33 14.42 -60.54
C ASN A 71 10.88 14.24 -61.05
N HIS A 72 9.97 13.94 -60.13
CA HIS A 72 8.57 13.59 -60.41
C HIS A 72 7.68 14.74 -60.93
N LEU A 73 8.10 16.00 -60.71
CA LEU A 73 7.41 17.17 -61.26
C LEU A 73 7.81 17.42 -62.72
N LEU A 74 9.08 17.22 -63.05
CA LEU A 74 9.59 17.37 -64.41
C LEU A 74 9.06 16.25 -65.31
N SER A 75 9.06 15.01 -64.83
CA SER A 75 8.51 13.86 -65.55
C SER A 75 7.07 14.09 -65.98
N ARG A 76 6.22 14.58 -65.08
CA ARG A 76 4.81 14.89 -65.38
C ARG A 76 4.63 16.14 -66.24
N SER A 77 5.52 17.13 -66.11
CA SER A 77 5.50 18.29 -67.00
C SER A 77 5.80 17.88 -68.45
N ILE A 78 6.69 16.91 -68.65
CA ILE A 78 6.94 16.31 -69.98
C ILE A 78 5.68 15.65 -70.55
N LEU A 79 4.95 14.87 -69.73
CA LEU A 79 3.71 14.20 -70.18
C LEU A 79 2.60 15.15 -70.62
N VAL A 80 2.64 16.41 -70.19
CA VAL A 80 1.63 17.42 -70.53
C VAL A 80 2.12 18.37 -71.62
N LEU A 81 3.34 18.90 -71.48
CA LEU A 81 3.89 19.90 -72.39
C LEU A 81 4.29 19.30 -73.74
N VAL A 82 4.92 18.12 -73.77
CA VAL A 82 5.41 17.52 -75.02
C VAL A 82 4.28 17.23 -76.01
N PRO A 83 3.20 16.50 -75.65
CA PRO A 83 2.10 16.26 -76.59
C PRO A 83 1.46 17.57 -77.07
N PHE A 84 1.28 18.54 -76.16
CA PHE A 84 0.74 19.85 -76.49
C PHE A 84 1.62 20.62 -77.49
N THR A 85 2.94 20.64 -77.29
CA THR A 85 3.88 21.29 -78.21
C THR A 85 3.89 20.61 -79.58
N VAL A 86 3.87 19.27 -79.62
CA VAL A 86 3.78 18.51 -80.87
C VAL A 86 2.51 18.89 -81.63
N ILE A 87 1.34 18.84 -80.98
CA ILE A 87 0.06 19.25 -81.59
C ILE A 87 0.11 20.69 -82.09
N SER A 88 0.71 21.60 -81.32
CA SER A 88 0.82 23.02 -81.66
C SER A 88 1.71 23.25 -82.88
N ILE A 89 2.82 22.51 -83.01
CA ILE A 89 3.72 22.56 -84.18
C ILE A 89 3.02 21.97 -85.40
N PHE A 90 2.32 20.83 -85.25
CA PHE A 90 1.52 20.24 -86.33
C PHE A 90 0.47 21.23 -86.86
N ASN A 91 -0.22 21.93 -85.95
CA ASN A 91 -1.22 22.92 -86.32
C ASN A 91 -0.60 24.14 -87.03
N ALA A 92 0.54 24.64 -86.55
CA ALA A 92 1.25 25.75 -87.17
C ALA A 92 1.77 25.41 -88.58
N TYR A 93 2.35 24.22 -88.74
CA TYR A 93 2.82 23.76 -90.04
C TYR A 93 1.66 23.62 -91.04
N TYR A 94 0.50 23.13 -90.59
CA TYR A 94 -0.69 23.03 -91.44
C TYR A 94 -1.27 24.39 -91.83
N ALA A 95 -1.33 25.34 -90.90
CA ALA A 95 -2.00 26.64 -91.09
C ALA A 95 -1.23 27.60 -92.02
N ASN A 96 0.11 27.52 -92.05
CA ASN A 96 0.96 28.43 -92.84
C ASN A 96 0.81 28.29 -94.38
N SER A 97 0.03 27.32 -94.87
CA SER A 97 -0.08 27.00 -96.31
C SER A 97 -1.27 27.66 -97.03
N PHE A 98 -1.68 28.88 -96.65
CA PHE A 98 -2.91 29.57 -97.11
C PHE A 98 -4.24 28.92 -96.66
N ILE A 99 -4.21 27.96 -95.71
CA ILE A 99 -5.37 27.23 -95.18
C ILE A 99 -5.58 27.60 -93.71
N LYS A 100 -6.83 27.74 -93.25
CA LYS A 100 -7.12 28.01 -91.82
C LYS A 100 -6.62 26.85 -90.93
N PRO A 101 -6.20 27.12 -89.67
CA PRO A 101 -5.80 26.06 -88.74
C PRO A 101 -6.91 25.04 -88.54
N LEU A 102 -6.53 23.78 -88.30
CA LEU A 102 -7.48 22.68 -88.16
C LEU A 102 -8.14 22.73 -86.78
N ASN A 103 -9.47 22.88 -86.74
CA ASN A 103 -10.24 22.88 -85.50
C ASN A 103 -10.01 21.61 -84.65
N GLY A 104 -9.69 20.48 -85.28
CA GLY A 104 -9.34 19.23 -84.61
C GLY A 104 -8.07 19.34 -83.75
N PHE A 105 -7.02 20.01 -84.23
CA PHE A 105 -5.80 20.21 -83.44
C PHE A 105 -6.02 21.17 -82.27
N TRP A 106 -6.84 22.22 -82.47
CA TRP A 106 -7.27 23.09 -81.37
C TRP A 106 -8.03 22.33 -80.29
N ALA A 107 -8.94 21.43 -80.68
CA ALA A 107 -9.66 20.57 -79.75
C ALA A 107 -8.71 19.64 -78.97
N MET A 108 -7.71 19.06 -79.64
CA MET A 108 -6.69 18.24 -78.97
C MET A 108 -5.80 19.05 -78.02
N ALA A 109 -5.40 20.27 -78.41
CA ALA A 109 -4.62 21.17 -77.57
C ALA A 109 -5.39 21.56 -76.29
N LEU A 110 -6.68 21.87 -76.43
CA LEU A 110 -7.58 22.13 -75.30
C LEU A 110 -7.76 20.89 -74.41
N ALA A 111 -7.88 19.70 -75.01
CA ALA A 111 -7.96 18.45 -74.27
C ALA A 111 -6.71 18.18 -73.42
N PHE A 112 -5.52 18.43 -73.96
CA PHE A 112 -4.26 18.33 -73.21
C PHE A 112 -4.12 19.43 -72.15
N PHE A 113 -4.67 20.62 -72.38
CA PHE A 113 -4.78 21.66 -71.36
C PHE A 113 -5.61 21.18 -70.16
N ALA A 114 -6.78 20.56 -70.41
CA ALA A 114 -7.59 19.96 -69.35
C ALA A 114 -6.87 18.79 -68.65
N PHE A 115 -6.16 17.97 -69.42
CA PHE A 115 -5.39 16.83 -68.91
C PHE A 115 -4.31 17.24 -67.89
N ASN A 116 -3.76 18.46 -67.99
CA ASN A 116 -2.84 19.02 -67.00
C ASN A 116 -3.41 18.93 -65.56
N PHE A 117 -4.72 19.17 -65.41
CA PHE A 117 -5.42 19.11 -64.11
C PHE A 117 -5.72 17.68 -63.63
N ALA A 118 -5.61 16.65 -64.48
CA ALA A 118 -5.68 15.26 -64.04
C ALA A 118 -4.32 14.74 -63.57
N VAL A 119 -3.25 15.19 -64.23
CA VAL A 119 -1.87 14.75 -63.95
C VAL A 119 -1.32 15.39 -62.67
N PHE A 120 -1.59 16.67 -62.45
CA PHE A 120 -1.12 17.40 -61.27
C PHE A 120 -2.16 17.46 -60.17
N ASP A 121 -1.69 17.44 -58.92
CA ASP A 121 -2.54 17.59 -57.74
C ASP A 121 -2.61 19.08 -57.32
N HIS A 122 -3.65 19.48 -56.58
CA HIS A 122 -3.80 20.86 -56.05
C HIS A 122 -2.63 21.27 -55.15
N ARG A 123 -1.97 20.29 -54.51
CA ARG A 123 -0.77 20.49 -53.69
C ARG A 123 0.42 20.99 -54.51
N GLU A 124 0.41 20.75 -55.83
CA GLU A 124 1.46 21.11 -56.78
C GLU A 124 1.09 22.34 -57.61
N ARG A 125 0.19 23.18 -57.09
CA ARG A 125 -0.38 24.37 -57.75
C ARG A 125 0.64 25.26 -58.46
N LYS A 126 1.88 25.36 -57.97
CA LYS A 126 2.94 26.17 -58.60
C LYS A 126 3.30 25.65 -59.98
N ILE A 127 3.63 24.36 -60.11
CA ILE A 127 4.00 23.76 -61.39
C ILE A 127 2.78 23.63 -62.31
N LEU A 128 1.62 23.27 -61.75
CA LEU A 128 0.36 23.25 -62.50
C LEU A 128 0.07 24.62 -63.15
N ALA A 129 0.22 25.72 -62.38
CA ALA A 129 0.03 27.07 -62.88
C ALA A 129 1.06 27.44 -63.96
N ILE A 130 2.35 27.13 -63.74
CA ILE A 130 3.41 27.39 -64.74
C ILE A 130 3.11 26.67 -66.06
N ASN A 131 2.78 25.38 -66.02
CA ASN A 131 2.44 24.62 -67.23
C ASN A 131 1.18 25.17 -67.90
N SER A 132 0.15 25.52 -67.11
CA SER A 132 -1.09 26.10 -67.65
C SER A 132 -0.84 27.45 -68.33
N ILE A 133 -0.03 28.31 -67.72
CA ILE A 133 0.34 29.61 -68.29
C ILE A 133 1.15 29.39 -69.58
N LEU A 134 2.13 28.49 -69.57
CA LEU A 134 2.96 28.22 -70.75
C LEU A 134 2.13 27.70 -71.92
N MET A 135 1.23 26.76 -71.67
CA MET A 135 0.31 26.22 -72.68
C MET A 135 -0.66 27.29 -73.17
N GLY A 136 -1.26 28.06 -72.26
CA GLY A 136 -2.19 29.15 -72.60
C GLY A 136 -1.53 30.24 -73.45
N LEU A 137 -0.31 30.65 -73.08
CA LEU A 137 0.49 31.61 -73.86
C LEU A 137 0.83 31.06 -75.24
N ALA A 138 1.22 29.79 -75.34
CA ALA A 138 1.46 29.16 -76.64
C ALA A 138 0.20 29.13 -77.51
N MET A 139 -0.99 28.89 -76.95
CA MET A 139 -2.24 28.99 -77.71
C MET A 139 -2.52 30.43 -78.20
N ILE A 140 -2.38 31.43 -77.32
CA ILE A 140 -2.69 32.83 -77.65
C ILE A 140 -1.69 33.39 -78.68
N CYS A 141 -0.41 33.05 -78.55
CA CYS A 141 0.65 33.51 -79.42
C CYS A 141 0.77 32.71 -80.72
N PHE A 142 -0.21 31.88 -81.08
CA PHE A 142 -0.19 31.04 -82.28
C PHE A 142 0.20 31.81 -83.55
N GLY A 143 -0.44 32.97 -83.78
CA GLY A 143 -0.17 33.80 -84.97
C GLY A 143 1.23 34.43 -85.00
N LEU A 144 2.00 34.41 -83.91
CA LEU A 144 3.37 34.91 -83.89
C LEU A 144 4.38 33.87 -84.36
N TYR A 145 4.14 32.58 -84.10
CA TYR A 145 5.08 31.51 -84.45
C TYR A 145 4.62 30.67 -85.63
N GLU A 146 3.34 30.69 -86.00
CA GLU A 146 2.83 30.03 -87.22
C GLU A 146 3.69 30.33 -88.46
N PRO A 147 4.09 31.59 -88.75
CA PRO A 147 4.90 31.90 -89.93
C PRO A 147 6.31 31.30 -89.93
N LEU A 148 6.83 30.88 -88.76
CA LEU A 148 8.18 30.34 -88.62
C LEU A 148 8.33 28.92 -89.20
N PHE A 149 7.22 28.25 -89.50
CA PHE A 149 7.19 26.84 -89.95
C PHE A 149 6.91 26.70 -91.46
N ASP A 150 7.24 27.70 -92.27
CA ASP A 150 6.99 27.70 -93.73
C ASP A 150 7.90 26.70 -94.45
N VAL A 151 7.40 25.49 -94.68
CA VAL A 151 8.09 24.46 -95.47
C VAL A 151 7.08 23.82 -96.43
N ASN A 152 7.09 24.30 -97.67
CA ASN A 152 6.10 23.97 -98.69
C ASN A 152 6.28 22.56 -99.33
N ASN A 153 7.15 21.72 -98.78
CA ASN A 153 7.51 20.43 -99.38
C ASN A 153 7.12 19.26 -98.46
N GLY A 154 6.16 18.44 -98.90
CA GLY A 154 5.98 17.06 -98.40
C GLY A 154 4.79 16.78 -97.47
N ILE A 155 3.78 17.64 -97.42
CA ILE A 155 2.49 17.32 -96.76
C ILE A 155 1.42 17.02 -97.80
N ASP A 156 0.67 15.94 -97.56
CA ASP A 156 -0.58 15.64 -98.25
C ASP A 156 -1.75 16.45 -97.63
N TYR A 157 -1.99 17.64 -98.18
CA TYR A 157 -3.04 18.54 -97.70
C TYR A 157 -4.46 17.99 -97.97
N GLU A 158 -4.62 17.14 -98.98
CA GLU A 158 -5.92 16.54 -99.33
C GLU A 158 -6.34 15.53 -98.24
N PHE A 159 -5.40 14.70 -97.78
CA PHE A 159 -5.64 13.81 -96.64
C PHE A 159 -5.88 14.59 -95.35
N ALA A 160 -5.11 15.66 -95.09
CA ALA A 160 -5.24 16.46 -93.88
C ALA A 160 -6.59 17.21 -93.78
N ASP A 161 -7.14 17.66 -94.92
CA ASP A 161 -8.46 18.31 -94.95
C ASP A 161 -9.64 17.32 -95.02
N SER A 162 -9.34 16.02 -95.21
CA SER A 162 -10.35 14.97 -95.32
C SER A 162 -11.21 14.82 -94.05
N TRP A 163 -12.49 14.49 -94.26
CA TRP A 163 -13.41 14.24 -93.14
C TRP A 163 -12.95 13.12 -92.19
N PRO A 164 -12.32 12.00 -92.63
CA PRO A 164 -11.87 10.96 -91.73
C PRO A 164 -10.75 11.44 -90.79
N PHE A 165 -9.83 12.28 -91.29
CA PHE A 165 -8.74 12.82 -90.47
C PHE A 165 -9.27 13.82 -89.44
N LYS A 166 -10.18 14.72 -89.82
CA LYS A 166 -10.88 15.62 -88.89
C LYS A 166 -11.64 14.87 -87.79
N LEU A 167 -12.30 13.75 -88.15
CA LEU A 167 -12.98 12.88 -87.19
C LEU A 167 -11.98 12.18 -86.24
N LEU A 168 -10.82 11.76 -86.74
CA LEU A 168 -9.75 11.19 -85.92
C LEU A 168 -9.23 12.20 -84.88
N CYS A 169 -8.95 13.44 -85.27
CA CYS A 169 -8.49 14.49 -84.34
C CYS A 169 -9.55 14.85 -83.28
N THR A 170 -10.81 14.97 -83.67
CA THR A 170 -11.89 15.31 -82.72
C THR A 170 -12.23 14.15 -81.78
N SER A 171 -12.23 12.90 -82.26
CA SER A 171 -12.43 11.73 -81.41
C SER A 171 -11.29 11.50 -80.43
N THR A 172 -10.03 11.73 -80.84
CA THR A 172 -8.88 11.65 -79.93
C THR A 172 -8.94 12.72 -78.83
N ALA A 173 -9.36 13.95 -79.15
CA ALA A 173 -9.60 14.99 -78.14
C ALA A 173 -10.65 14.57 -77.10
N LEU A 174 -11.78 14.00 -77.55
CA LEU A 174 -12.83 13.50 -76.64
C LEU A 174 -12.34 12.37 -75.75
N ILE A 175 -11.53 11.45 -76.29
CA ILE A 175 -10.94 10.34 -75.51
C ILE A 175 -10.02 10.89 -74.41
N ILE A 176 -9.20 11.91 -74.70
CA ILE A 176 -8.31 12.54 -73.71
C ILE A 176 -9.13 13.20 -72.60
N ILE A 177 -10.19 13.94 -72.95
CA ILE A 177 -11.07 14.58 -71.97
C ILE A 177 -11.76 13.52 -71.09
N ALA A 178 -12.33 12.47 -71.70
CA ALA A 178 -12.99 11.38 -70.97
C ALA A 178 -12.01 10.67 -70.02
N ALA A 179 -10.79 10.39 -70.47
CA ALA A 179 -9.75 9.78 -69.65
C ALA A 179 -9.34 10.69 -68.47
N SER A 180 -9.24 12.00 -68.70
CA SER A 180 -8.95 13.01 -67.68
C SER A 180 -10.04 13.02 -66.59
N LEU A 181 -11.32 13.08 -66.99
CA LEU A 181 -12.46 13.08 -66.07
C LEU A 181 -12.53 11.77 -65.26
N PHE A 182 -12.32 10.62 -65.93
CA PHE A 182 -12.31 9.31 -65.28
C PHE A 182 -11.21 9.20 -64.21
N MET A 183 -10.01 9.74 -64.49
CA MET A 183 -8.92 9.80 -63.50
C MET A 183 -9.28 10.67 -62.30
N GLN A 184 -9.90 11.84 -62.52
CA GLN A 184 -10.34 12.73 -61.45
C GLN A 184 -11.43 12.08 -60.58
N GLN A 185 -12.43 11.44 -61.19
CA GLN A 185 -13.51 10.78 -60.45
C GLN A 185 -13.00 9.63 -59.58
N ASN A 186 -12.12 8.78 -60.13
CA ASN A 186 -11.52 7.67 -59.37
C ASN A 186 -10.68 8.16 -58.18
N TYR A 187 -10.03 9.32 -58.30
CA TYR A 187 -9.29 9.92 -57.20
C TYR A 187 -10.24 10.35 -56.07
N VAL A 188 -11.34 11.04 -56.42
CA VAL A 188 -12.34 11.48 -55.44
C VAL A 188 -12.94 10.30 -54.68
N LEU A 189 -13.39 9.27 -55.40
CA LEU A 189 -13.98 8.06 -54.78
C LEU A 189 -13.00 7.35 -53.85
N LYS A 190 -11.72 7.24 -54.24
CA LYS A 190 -10.70 6.65 -53.39
C LYS A 190 -10.48 7.46 -52.12
N SER A 191 -10.44 8.78 -52.23
CA SER A 191 -10.28 9.69 -51.09
C SER A 191 -11.48 9.64 -50.13
N GLU A 192 -12.70 9.54 -50.65
CA GLU A 192 -13.91 9.41 -49.82
C GLU A 192 -13.88 8.14 -48.98
N LYS A 193 -13.47 7.02 -49.57
CA LYS A 193 -13.34 5.75 -48.86
C LYS A 193 -12.29 5.81 -47.76
N GLU A 194 -11.10 6.33 -48.06
CA GLU A 194 -10.02 6.49 -47.07
C GLU A 194 -10.45 7.39 -45.90
N ASN A 195 -11.21 8.46 -46.17
CA ASN A 195 -11.74 9.33 -45.13
C ASN A 195 -12.83 8.65 -44.29
N ALA A 196 -13.71 7.84 -44.89
CA ALA A 196 -14.72 7.09 -44.16
C ALA A 196 -14.09 6.08 -43.19
N ASP A 197 -13.09 5.33 -43.64
CA ASP A 197 -12.35 4.37 -42.82
C ASP A 197 -11.62 5.09 -41.66
N LEU A 198 -11.04 6.27 -41.93
CA LEU A 198 -10.39 7.08 -40.90
C LEU A 198 -11.41 7.54 -39.83
N LEU A 199 -12.58 8.03 -40.23
CA LEU A 199 -13.63 8.47 -39.31
C LEU A 199 -14.14 7.31 -38.45
N ALA A 200 -14.32 6.12 -39.03
CA ALA A 200 -14.68 4.92 -38.27
C ALA A 200 -13.63 4.60 -37.20
N SER A 201 -12.34 4.59 -37.56
CA SER A 201 -11.24 4.33 -36.62
C SER A 201 -11.11 5.39 -35.52
N LEU A 202 -11.48 6.64 -35.81
CA LEU A 202 -11.50 7.71 -34.81
C LEU A 202 -12.64 7.51 -33.81
N SER A 203 -13.82 7.14 -34.29
CA SER A 203 -14.98 6.88 -33.41
C SER A 203 -14.73 5.69 -32.47
N GLU A 204 -14.10 4.62 -32.95
CA GLU A 204 -13.72 3.46 -32.13
C GLU A 204 -12.68 3.85 -31.06
N LYS A 205 -11.69 4.68 -31.42
CA LYS A 205 -10.72 5.18 -30.44
C LYS A 205 -11.37 6.08 -29.39
N GLN A 206 -12.35 6.89 -29.77
CA GLN A 206 -13.08 7.74 -28.82
C GLN A 206 -13.85 6.89 -27.82
N THR A 207 -14.59 5.87 -28.26
CA THR A 207 -15.32 4.98 -27.34
C THR A 207 -14.39 4.25 -26.38
N LEU A 208 -13.25 3.75 -26.87
CA LEU A 208 -12.23 3.12 -26.01
C LEU A 208 -11.61 4.09 -25.01
N MET A 209 -11.41 5.35 -25.39
CA MET A 209 -10.91 6.39 -24.47
C MET A 209 -11.94 6.74 -23.39
N GLU A 210 -13.22 6.82 -23.73
CA GLU A 210 -14.29 7.06 -22.76
C GLU A 210 -14.42 5.91 -21.75
N GLU A 211 -14.36 4.66 -22.22
CA GLU A 211 -14.35 3.47 -21.36
C GLU A 211 -13.11 3.43 -20.44
N SER A 212 -11.93 3.77 -21.00
CA SER A 212 -10.69 3.89 -20.23
C SER A 212 -10.78 4.99 -19.17
N GLU A 213 -11.39 6.13 -19.48
CA GLU A 213 -11.53 7.24 -18.53
C GLU A 213 -12.48 6.86 -17.38
N ALA A 214 -13.59 6.20 -17.69
CA ALA A 214 -14.52 5.70 -16.68
C ALA A 214 -13.85 4.68 -15.75
N THR A 215 -13.08 3.75 -16.32
CA THR A 215 -12.32 2.75 -15.56
C THR A 215 -11.27 3.42 -14.67
N LEU A 216 -10.56 4.43 -15.20
CA LEU A 216 -9.56 5.19 -14.43
C LEU A 216 -10.18 5.94 -13.26
N LYS A 217 -11.34 6.56 -13.44
CA LYS A 217 -12.07 7.24 -12.35
C LYS A 217 -12.47 6.27 -11.24
N ASN A 218 -13.00 5.10 -11.60
CA ASN A 218 -13.41 4.09 -10.62
C ASN A 218 -12.21 3.54 -9.86
N THR A 219 -11.14 3.15 -10.55
CA THR A 219 -9.91 2.66 -9.92
C THR A 219 -9.25 3.70 -9.02
N LEU A 220 -9.29 4.98 -9.39
CA LEU A 220 -8.77 6.06 -8.54
C LEU A 220 -9.59 6.23 -7.26
N ALA A 221 -10.93 6.12 -7.35
CA ALA A 221 -11.80 6.15 -6.18
C ALA A 221 -11.54 4.95 -5.24
N GLU A 222 -11.38 3.74 -5.78
CA GLU A 222 -11.05 2.53 -5.00
C GLU A 222 -9.69 2.65 -4.30
N VAL A 223 -8.66 3.14 -5.01
CA VAL A 223 -7.33 3.34 -4.43
C VAL A 223 -7.34 4.41 -3.34
N GLN A 224 -8.11 5.48 -3.53
CA GLN A 224 -8.26 6.53 -2.53
C GLN A 224 -8.94 5.99 -1.26
N GLN A 225 -10.03 5.24 -1.41
CA GLN A 225 -10.71 4.59 -0.29
C GLN A 225 -9.80 3.60 0.44
N ALA A 226 -9.07 2.76 -0.30
CA ALA A 226 -8.12 1.82 0.29
C ALA A 226 -7.00 2.53 1.08
N ARG A 227 -6.54 3.71 0.62
CA ARG A 227 -5.57 4.53 1.34
C ARG A 227 -6.13 5.09 2.64
N GLU A 228 -7.37 5.58 2.64
CA GLU A 228 -8.02 6.11 3.84
C GLU A 228 -8.22 5.01 4.89
N ASP A 229 -8.66 3.81 4.48
CA ASP A 229 -8.80 2.65 5.36
C ASP A 229 -7.45 2.21 5.94
N GLU A 230 -6.39 2.20 5.14
CA GLU A 230 -5.03 1.84 5.59
C GLU A 230 -4.46 2.89 6.56
N GLN A 231 -4.69 4.17 6.31
CA GLN A 231 -4.31 5.25 7.22
C GLN A 231 -5.01 5.11 8.57
N ALA A 232 -6.32 4.82 8.57
CA ALA A 232 -7.10 4.59 9.78
C ALA A 232 -6.54 3.40 10.58
N ARG A 233 -6.27 2.27 9.92
CA ARG A 233 -5.68 1.08 10.56
C ARG A 233 -4.30 1.34 11.14
N THR A 234 -3.44 2.04 10.39
CA THR A 234 -2.09 2.41 10.83
C THR A 234 -2.15 3.33 12.04
N TRP A 235 -3.07 4.31 12.03
CA TRP A 235 -3.30 5.21 13.16
C TRP A 235 -3.77 4.44 14.41
N VAL A 236 -4.68 3.48 14.28
CA VAL A 236 -5.10 2.61 15.40
C VAL A 236 -3.92 1.79 15.93
N ALA A 237 -3.17 1.13 15.05
CA ALA A 237 -2.04 0.28 15.43
C ALA A 237 -0.95 1.07 16.16
N ASN A 238 -0.61 2.27 15.68
CA ASN A 238 0.36 3.15 16.32
C ASN A 238 -0.09 3.59 17.72
N GLY A 239 -1.37 3.94 17.88
CA GLY A 239 -1.93 4.29 19.19
C GLY A 239 -1.83 3.12 20.17
N VAL A 240 -2.27 1.93 19.77
CA VAL A 240 -2.22 0.72 20.60
C VAL A 240 -0.77 0.37 20.97
N ALA A 241 0.16 0.49 20.03
CA ALA A 241 1.58 0.25 20.26
C ALA A 241 2.16 1.20 21.33
N GLN A 242 1.80 2.49 21.29
CA GLN A 242 2.24 3.46 22.31
C GLN A 242 1.66 3.16 23.68
N VAL A 243 0.35 2.85 23.78
CA VAL A 243 -0.26 2.43 25.06
C VAL A 243 0.44 1.19 25.61
N THR A 244 0.70 0.20 24.76
CA THR A 244 1.39 -1.05 25.15
C THR A 244 2.85 -0.81 25.54
N ALA A 245 3.52 0.18 24.96
CA ALA A 245 4.87 0.56 25.37
C ALA A 245 4.86 1.20 26.76
N MET A 246 3.89 2.08 27.04
CA MET A 246 3.75 2.74 28.34
C MET A 246 3.49 1.75 29.48
N THR A 247 2.79 0.64 29.24
CA THR A 247 2.56 -0.39 30.26
C THR A 247 3.79 -1.25 30.58
N ARG A 248 4.84 -1.20 29.74
CA ARG A 248 6.10 -1.93 29.94
C ARG A 248 7.15 -1.13 30.71
N GLU A 249 7.08 0.19 30.68
CA GLU A 249 7.94 1.05 31.51
C GLU A 249 7.55 0.86 32.99
N GLU A 250 8.54 0.53 33.84
CA GLU A 250 8.34 0.13 35.24
C GLU A 250 7.44 1.06 36.07
N GLN A 251 6.83 0.45 37.11
CA GLN A 251 5.83 0.98 38.04
C GLN A 251 6.13 2.40 38.55
N SER A 252 5.77 3.40 37.74
CA SER A 252 5.66 4.79 38.17
C SER A 252 4.35 4.95 38.95
N GLU A 253 4.39 5.63 40.09
CA GLU A 253 3.22 5.95 40.92
C GLU A 253 2.09 6.69 40.17
N ASN A 254 2.32 7.15 38.93
CA ASN A 254 1.36 7.91 38.12
C ASN A 254 1.07 7.27 36.75
N LEU A 255 1.23 5.95 36.59
CA LEU A 255 1.03 5.28 35.31
C LEU A 255 -0.40 5.48 34.75
N ASP A 256 -1.43 5.37 35.59
CA ASP A 256 -2.84 5.53 35.18
C ASP A 256 -3.12 6.95 34.65
N ASP A 257 -2.59 7.98 35.33
CA ASP A 257 -2.70 9.38 34.88
C ASP A 257 -1.97 9.61 33.54
N ARG A 258 -0.79 9.01 33.35
CA ARG A 258 -0.02 9.11 32.10
C ARG A 258 -0.78 8.47 30.93
N ILE A 259 -1.27 7.24 31.13
CA ILE A 259 -2.03 6.51 30.10
C ILE A 259 -3.29 7.28 29.73
N LEU A 260 -4.07 7.73 30.72
CA LEU A 260 -5.28 8.49 30.46
C LEU A 260 -4.96 9.81 29.74
N SER A 261 -3.93 10.55 30.17
CA SER A 261 -3.52 11.78 29.47
C SER A 261 -3.09 11.52 28.03
N PHE A 262 -2.42 10.41 27.75
CA PHE A 262 -2.04 10.05 26.39
C PHE A 262 -3.29 9.76 25.55
N ILE A 263 -4.19 8.91 26.03
CA ILE A 263 -5.42 8.53 25.31
C ILE A 263 -6.26 9.76 24.96
N ILE A 264 -6.51 10.64 25.94
CA ILE A 264 -7.33 11.84 25.72
C ILE A 264 -6.69 12.77 24.69
N LYS A 265 -5.37 12.99 24.77
CA LYS A 265 -4.65 13.82 23.79
C LYS A 265 -4.61 13.18 22.40
N TYR A 266 -4.39 11.87 22.32
CA TYR A 266 -4.33 11.13 21.06
C TYR A 266 -5.68 11.15 20.33
N LEU A 267 -6.77 11.11 21.09
CA LEU A 267 -8.14 11.22 20.58
C LEU A 267 -8.57 12.65 20.25
N ASN A 268 -7.79 13.67 20.62
CA ASN A 268 -8.24 15.07 20.68
C ASN A 268 -9.54 15.25 21.48
N ALA A 269 -9.75 14.44 22.52
CA ALA A 269 -10.89 14.54 23.41
C ALA A 269 -10.65 15.57 24.52
N ASN A 270 -11.71 15.93 25.25
CA ASN A 270 -11.65 17.03 26.22
C ASN A 270 -11.47 16.55 27.65
N GLN A 271 -12.16 15.47 28.03
CA GLN A 271 -12.15 14.93 29.38
C GLN A 271 -12.13 13.41 29.35
N GLY A 272 -11.63 12.81 30.42
CA GLY A 272 -11.78 11.38 30.62
C GLY A 272 -11.57 10.92 32.05
N GLY A 273 -12.03 9.70 32.30
CA GLY A 273 -11.87 8.97 33.56
C GLY A 273 -11.33 7.57 33.29
N PHE A 274 -10.42 7.12 34.15
CA PHE A 274 -9.88 5.77 34.12
C PHE A 274 -10.25 5.05 35.41
N TYR A 275 -11.00 3.97 35.27
CA TYR A 275 -11.52 3.17 36.37
C TYR A 275 -10.87 1.79 36.36
N ARG A 276 -10.55 1.27 37.54
CA ARG A 276 -10.11 -0.12 37.73
C ARG A 276 -11.16 -0.90 38.51
N VAL A 277 -11.30 -2.18 38.19
CA VAL A 277 -12.11 -3.10 38.99
C VAL A 277 -11.26 -3.59 40.14
N GLU A 278 -11.77 -3.45 41.36
CA GLU A 278 -11.14 -3.85 42.62
C GLU A 278 -12.10 -4.77 43.38
N PHE A 279 -11.60 -5.45 44.42
CA PHE A 279 -12.39 -6.41 45.18
C PHE A 279 -12.26 -6.14 46.68
N ASP A 280 -13.37 -6.26 47.41
CA ASP A 280 -13.37 -6.12 48.89
C ASP A 280 -12.78 -7.33 49.60
N ASP A 281 -12.80 -8.49 48.94
CA ASP A 281 -12.40 -9.77 49.51
C ASP A 281 -11.27 -10.41 48.73
N GLU A 282 -10.39 -11.14 49.43
CA GLU A 282 -9.27 -11.87 48.80
C GLU A 282 -9.73 -12.95 47.81
N LYS A 283 -10.97 -13.43 47.96
CA LYS A 283 -11.61 -14.41 47.04
C LYS A 283 -12.18 -13.77 45.77
N GLN A 284 -12.10 -12.45 45.62
CA GLN A 284 -12.54 -11.70 44.44
C GLN A 284 -14.02 -11.92 44.09
N THR A 285 -14.89 -12.04 45.10
CA THR A 285 -16.34 -12.27 44.90
C THR A 285 -17.17 -10.98 44.94
N LYS A 286 -16.62 -9.90 45.49
CA LYS A 286 -17.31 -8.61 45.62
C LYS A 286 -16.57 -7.50 44.84
N PRO A 287 -16.79 -7.41 43.52
CA PRO A 287 -16.15 -6.39 42.70
C PRO A 287 -16.79 -5.02 42.92
N TYR A 288 -15.96 -3.98 42.93
CA TYR A 288 -16.38 -2.58 42.82
C TYR A 288 -15.49 -1.84 41.82
N ILE A 289 -16.00 -0.73 41.28
CA ILE A 289 -15.30 0.06 40.25
C ILE A 289 -14.74 1.31 40.93
N ALA A 290 -13.41 1.44 40.90
CA ALA A 290 -12.68 2.52 41.55
C ALA A 290 -12.09 3.48 40.52
N LEU A 291 -12.37 4.77 40.66
CA LEU A 291 -11.76 5.82 39.83
C LEU A 291 -10.29 6.01 40.25
N LYS A 292 -9.35 5.78 39.32
CA LYS A 292 -7.90 5.84 39.58
C LYS A 292 -7.21 7.04 38.93
N ALA A 293 -7.71 7.52 37.79
CA ALA A 293 -7.19 8.72 37.14
C ALA A 293 -8.31 9.54 36.49
N VAL A 294 -8.10 10.85 36.44
CA VAL A 294 -9.01 11.81 35.81
C VAL A 294 -8.22 12.82 34.99
N TYR A 295 -8.76 13.20 33.83
CA TYR A 295 -8.18 14.22 32.97
C TYR A 295 -9.17 15.38 32.77
N ALA A 296 -8.69 16.60 33.04
CA ALA A 296 -9.45 17.85 32.92
C ALA A 296 -10.80 17.88 33.67
N TYR A 297 -10.85 17.28 34.87
CA TYR A 297 -12.03 17.24 35.74
C TYR A 297 -11.94 18.27 36.87
N ASP A 298 -13.06 18.92 37.21
CA ASP A 298 -13.12 19.91 38.28
C ASP A 298 -12.93 19.21 39.64
N ARG A 299 -11.73 19.40 40.23
CA ARG A 299 -11.31 18.92 41.58
C ARG A 299 -10.97 17.43 41.71
N LYS A 300 -9.74 17.04 41.34
CA LYS A 300 -9.11 15.72 41.64
C LYS A 300 -9.40 15.20 43.08
N LYS A 301 -9.34 16.10 44.08
CA LYS A 301 -9.50 15.76 45.51
C LYS A 301 -10.89 15.28 45.96
N HIS A 302 -11.97 15.48 45.19
CA HIS A 302 -13.30 14.96 45.54
C HIS A 302 -13.60 13.58 44.92
N PHE A 303 -12.74 13.12 44.01
CA PHE A 303 -12.93 11.91 43.22
C PHE A 303 -11.92 10.79 43.54
N GLU A 304 -10.83 11.13 44.23
CA GLU A 304 -9.97 10.15 44.89
C GLU A 304 -10.82 9.31 45.87
N ASN A 305 -11.01 8.03 45.54
CA ASN A 305 -11.84 7.04 46.24
C ASN A 305 -13.34 7.02 45.90
N GLN A 306 -13.77 7.56 44.75
CA GLN A 306 -15.13 7.30 44.29
C GLN A 306 -15.30 5.81 43.97
N ARG A 307 -16.16 5.15 44.75
CA ARG A 307 -16.55 3.75 44.60
C ARG A 307 -17.90 3.69 43.87
N ILE A 308 -17.94 2.94 42.77
CA ILE A 308 -19.15 2.69 41.98
C ILE A 308 -19.44 1.20 42.05
N GLU A 309 -20.65 0.85 42.46
CA GLU A 309 -21.08 -0.55 42.49
C GLU A 309 -21.48 -1.04 41.08
N PRO A 310 -21.34 -2.34 40.77
CA PRO A 310 -21.94 -2.90 39.56
C PRO A 310 -23.42 -2.52 39.43
N LYS A 311 -23.88 -2.21 38.21
CA LYS A 311 -25.23 -1.67 37.91
C LYS A 311 -25.51 -0.24 38.37
N GLN A 312 -24.54 0.47 38.95
CA GLN A 312 -24.69 1.86 39.34
C GLN A 312 -24.19 2.81 38.24
N GLY A 313 -25.09 3.60 37.67
CA GLY A 313 -24.78 4.55 36.60
C GLY A 313 -24.31 3.86 35.30
N LEU A 314 -23.86 4.65 34.32
CA LEU A 314 -23.43 4.11 33.04
C LEU A 314 -22.12 3.32 33.12
N VAL A 315 -21.19 3.72 33.98
CA VAL A 315 -19.95 2.97 34.22
C VAL A 315 -20.26 1.59 34.81
N GLY A 316 -21.14 1.52 35.82
CA GLY A 316 -21.60 0.26 36.39
C GLY A 316 -22.43 -0.59 35.42
N GLN A 317 -23.17 0.01 34.50
CA GLN A 317 -23.88 -0.71 33.44
C GLN A 317 -22.92 -1.28 32.40
N CYS A 318 -21.94 -0.49 31.95
CA CYS A 318 -20.90 -0.91 31.01
C CYS A 318 -20.10 -2.10 31.56
N TYR A 319 -19.80 -2.11 32.87
CA TYR A 319 -19.20 -3.27 33.55
C TYR A 319 -20.04 -4.55 33.39
N MET A 320 -21.36 -4.44 33.52
CA MET A 320 -22.28 -5.58 33.49
C MET A 320 -22.50 -6.10 32.07
N GLU A 321 -22.67 -5.20 31.10
CA GLU A 321 -22.94 -5.53 29.71
C GLU A 321 -21.68 -5.99 28.95
N LYS A 322 -20.50 -5.53 29.38
CA LYS A 322 -19.22 -5.77 28.68
C LYS A 322 -19.22 -5.25 27.24
N GLU A 323 -19.98 -4.18 27.00
CA GLU A 323 -20.10 -3.53 25.70
C GLU A 323 -19.76 -2.03 25.79
N THR A 324 -19.19 -1.50 24.71
CA THR A 324 -18.89 -0.08 24.58
C THR A 324 -20.18 0.72 24.48
N THR A 325 -20.43 1.60 25.45
CA THR A 325 -21.56 2.53 25.44
C THR A 325 -21.18 3.82 24.72
N ARG A 326 -22.01 4.26 23.75
CA ARG A 326 -21.79 5.48 22.96
C ARG A 326 -23.01 6.39 23.06
N LEU A 327 -22.83 7.59 23.58
CA LEU A 327 -23.91 8.56 23.78
C LEU A 327 -23.64 9.82 22.96
N LYS A 328 -24.50 10.08 21.98
CA LYS A 328 -24.45 11.26 21.09
C LYS A 328 -25.32 12.43 21.57
N GLN A 329 -26.25 12.17 22.46
CA GLN A 329 -27.16 13.17 23.00
C GLN A 329 -27.11 13.07 24.51
N ILE A 330 -26.28 13.92 25.11
CA ILE A 330 -26.06 13.95 26.55
C ILE A 330 -27.04 14.95 27.14
N PRO A 331 -27.92 14.53 28.09
CA PRO A 331 -28.85 15.46 28.73
C PRO A 331 -28.11 16.63 29.39
N GLN A 332 -28.70 17.83 29.32
CA GLN A 332 -28.18 18.99 30.04
C GLN A 332 -28.04 18.65 31.53
N ASN A 333 -26.86 18.89 32.10
CA ASN A 333 -26.45 18.59 33.48
C ASN A 333 -26.01 17.15 33.79
N TYR A 334 -25.90 16.26 32.80
CA TYR A 334 -25.39 14.90 33.03
C TYR A 334 -23.85 14.88 33.22
N VAL A 335 -23.11 15.48 32.29
CA VAL A 335 -21.65 15.70 32.36
C VAL A 335 -21.35 17.13 31.92
N ARG A 336 -20.39 17.80 32.58
CA ARG A 336 -19.97 19.17 32.26
C ARG A 336 -18.46 19.27 32.12
N ILE A 337 -18.02 19.84 31.00
CA ILE A 337 -16.65 20.27 30.77
C ILE A 337 -16.52 21.67 31.36
N THR A 338 -15.72 21.82 32.42
CA THR A 338 -15.53 23.11 33.09
C THR A 338 -14.19 23.73 32.69
N SER A 339 -14.18 25.07 32.65
CA SER A 339 -13.00 25.89 32.41
C SER A 339 -13.03 27.10 33.34
N GLY A 340 -11.89 27.78 33.50
CA GLY A 340 -11.86 29.05 34.25
C GLY A 340 -12.75 30.17 33.66
N LEU A 341 -13.33 29.95 32.47
CA LEU A 341 -14.19 30.90 31.76
C LEU A 341 -15.66 30.46 31.67
N GLY A 342 -16.02 29.24 32.10
CA GLY A 342 -17.39 28.72 32.03
C GLY A 342 -17.47 27.19 31.90
N GLU A 343 -18.69 26.68 31.80
CA GLU A 343 -19.01 25.25 31.69
C GLU A 343 -19.76 24.93 30.39
N ALA A 344 -19.50 23.78 29.78
CA ALA A 344 -20.17 23.31 28.56
C ALA A 344 -20.51 21.81 28.64
N THR A 345 -21.62 21.40 28.01
CA THR A 345 -21.99 19.97 27.90
C THR A 345 -21.28 19.35 26.69
N PRO A 346 -20.59 18.19 26.83
CA PRO A 346 -19.98 17.49 25.70
C PRO A 346 -21.03 17.05 24.68
N ALA A 347 -20.63 16.91 23.41
CA ALA A 347 -21.51 16.39 22.37
C ALA A 347 -21.47 14.85 22.28
N PHE A 348 -20.40 14.23 22.79
CA PHE A 348 -20.20 12.80 22.68
C PHE A 348 -19.55 12.23 23.94
N LEU A 349 -20.03 11.07 24.38
CA LEU A 349 -19.48 10.30 25.51
C LEU A 349 -19.30 8.84 25.08
N ALA A 350 -18.09 8.32 25.25
CA ALA A 350 -17.76 6.91 25.07
C ALA A 350 -17.35 6.29 26.41
N ILE A 351 -17.93 5.15 26.75
CA ILE A 351 -17.56 4.36 27.92
C ILE A 351 -17.18 2.97 27.41
N VAL A 352 -15.90 2.62 27.57
CA VAL A 352 -15.29 1.45 26.96
C VAL A 352 -14.83 0.50 28.07
N PRO A 353 -15.33 -0.74 28.11
CA PRO A 353 -14.89 -1.72 29.09
C PRO A 353 -13.53 -2.29 28.68
N LEU A 354 -12.60 -2.38 29.64
CA LEU A 354 -11.29 -3.00 29.45
C LEU A 354 -11.43 -4.49 29.77
N ILE A 355 -11.47 -5.32 28.73
CA ILE A 355 -11.79 -6.75 28.85
C ILE A 355 -10.55 -7.62 28.64
N TYR A 356 -10.31 -8.55 29.56
CA TYR A 356 -9.32 -9.61 29.42
C TYR A 356 -9.94 -10.95 29.82
N ASN A 357 -9.81 -11.99 28.98
CA ASN A 357 -10.41 -13.31 29.22
C ASN A 357 -11.91 -13.26 29.59
N ARG A 358 -12.69 -12.38 28.94
CA ARG A 358 -14.12 -12.13 29.20
C ARG A 358 -14.43 -11.52 30.57
N GLU A 359 -13.43 -11.10 31.34
CA GLU A 359 -13.59 -10.34 32.58
C GLU A 359 -13.29 -8.86 32.31
N VAL A 360 -14.09 -7.98 32.93
CA VAL A 360 -13.82 -6.52 32.87
C VAL A 360 -12.85 -6.20 34.00
N GLU A 361 -11.67 -5.70 33.64
CA GLU A 361 -10.59 -5.35 34.58
C GLU A 361 -10.53 -3.85 34.87
N GLY A 362 -11.14 -3.05 34.00
CA GLY A 362 -11.24 -1.60 34.15
C GLY A 362 -12.22 -1.01 33.14
N ILE A 363 -12.40 0.31 33.18
CA ILE A 363 -13.27 1.05 32.26
C ILE A 363 -12.60 2.38 31.92
N ILE A 364 -12.70 2.79 30.66
CA ILE A 364 -12.30 4.13 30.22
C ILE A 364 -13.54 4.91 29.81
N GLU A 365 -13.67 6.10 30.36
CA GLU A 365 -14.69 7.06 29.96
C GLU A 365 -14.03 8.25 29.26
N VAL A 366 -14.57 8.65 28.11
CA VAL A 366 -14.06 9.76 27.28
C VAL A 366 -15.21 10.66 26.88
N ALA A 367 -15.10 11.95 27.19
CA ALA A 367 -16.03 12.97 26.75
C ALA A 367 -15.37 13.95 25.76
N SER A 368 -16.10 14.28 24.70
CA SER A 368 -15.62 15.11 23.59
C SER A 368 -16.71 16.07 23.10
N PHE A 369 -16.30 17.24 22.58
CA PHE A 369 -17.18 18.15 21.84
C PHE A 369 -17.48 17.68 20.42
N GLU A 370 -16.66 16.76 19.87
CA GLU A 370 -16.85 16.17 18.55
C GLU A 370 -17.14 14.68 18.67
N GLU A 371 -17.94 14.13 17.74
CA GLU A 371 -18.17 12.69 17.66
C GLU A 371 -16.88 11.95 17.33
N LEU A 372 -16.56 10.91 18.12
CA LEU A 372 -15.38 10.08 17.85
C LEU A 372 -15.63 9.21 16.60
N SER A 373 -14.66 9.21 15.70
CA SER A 373 -14.66 8.37 14.49
C SER A 373 -14.61 6.88 14.82
N LYS A 374 -14.96 6.03 13.84
CA LYS A 374 -14.88 4.56 14.02
C LYS A 374 -13.48 4.10 14.39
N ALA A 375 -12.43 4.68 13.78
CA ALA A 375 -11.05 4.37 14.08
C ALA A 375 -10.66 4.78 15.52
N GLN A 376 -11.15 5.92 16.00
CA GLN A 376 -10.94 6.37 17.37
C GLN A 376 -11.57 5.43 18.41
N ILE A 377 -12.78 4.95 18.15
CA ILE A 377 -13.41 3.95 19.02
C ILE A 377 -12.70 2.60 18.95
N GLU A 378 -12.32 2.13 17.76
CA GLU A 378 -11.56 0.88 17.59
C GLU A 378 -10.22 0.95 18.33
N PHE A 379 -9.55 2.11 18.29
CA PHE A 379 -8.36 2.35 19.10
C PHE A 379 -8.65 2.19 20.60
N LEU A 380 -9.70 2.83 21.13
CA LEU A 380 -10.06 2.70 22.55
C LEU A 380 -10.34 1.25 22.96
N GLU A 381 -11.07 0.51 22.13
CA GLU A 381 -11.41 -0.89 22.36
C GLU A 381 -10.13 -1.77 22.38
N LYS A 382 -9.26 -1.63 21.36
CA LYS A 382 -8.01 -2.40 21.27
C LYS A 382 -6.96 -2.01 22.31
N ALA A 383 -6.77 -0.71 22.58
CA ALA A 383 -5.89 -0.30 23.66
C ALA A 383 -6.45 -0.76 25.01
N GLY A 384 -7.77 -0.78 25.14
CA GLY A 384 -8.48 -1.30 26.30
C GLY A 384 -8.20 -2.77 26.59
N GLU A 385 -8.16 -3.63 25.56
CA GLU A 385 -7.76 -5.04 25.72
C GLU A 385 -6.32 -5.19 26.26
N SER A 386 -5.37 -4.42 25.71
CA SER A 386 -3.97 -4.42 26.18
C SER A 386 -3.85 -3.94 27.62
N LEU A 387 -4.59 -2.87 27.98
CA LEU A 387 -4.65 -2.34 29.33
C LEU A 387 -5.28 -3.34 30.31
N ALA A 388 -6.36 -4.03 29.92
CA ALA A 388 -7.00 -5.05 30.74
C ALA A 388 -6.02 -6.19 31.08
N SER A 389 -5.28 -6.67 30.07
CA SER A 389 -4.24 -7.67 30.26
C SER A 389 -3.17 -7.19 31.24
N PHE A 390 -2.68 -5.96 31.07
CA PHE A 390 -1.71 -5.36 31.97
C PHE A 390 -2.24 -5.22 33.41
N ILE A 391 -3.46 -4.74 33.61
CA ILE A 391 -4.08 -4.60 34.94
C ILE A 391 -4.15 -5.96 35.63
N LYS A 392 -4.63 -7.00 34.93
CA LYS A 392 -4.72 -8.36 35.47
C LYS A 392 -3.35 -8.92 35.82
N SER A 393 -2.37 -8.81 34.92
CA SER A 393 -1.00 -9.25 35.18
C SER A 393 -0.35 -8.52 36.35
N SER A 394 -0.55 -7.19 36.45
CA SER A 394 -0.04 -6.39 37.55
C SER A 394 -0.66 -6.81 38.89
N ARG A 395 -1.98 -7.02 38.94
CA ARG A 395 -2.68 -7.48 40.15
C ARG A 395 -2.19 -8.86 40.58
N THR A 396 -2.06 -9.80 39.64
CA THR A 396 -1.54 -11.16 39.91
C THR A 396 -0.10 -11.09 40.45
N ASN A 397 0.78 -10.30 39.83
CA ASN A 397 2.16 -10.14 40.29
C ASN A 397 2.23 -9.54 41.70
N GLU A 398 1.38 -8.55 42.00
CA GLU A 398 1.29 -7.96 43.34
C GLU A 398 0.82 -8.99 44.36
N GLN A 399 -0.22 -9.77 44.04
CA GLN A 399 -0.72 -10.82 44.91
C GLN A 399 0.33 -11.92 45.15
N THR A 400 1.04 -12.36 44.10
CA THR A 400 2.16 -13.29 44.23
C THR A 400 3.28 -12.74 45.10
N ARG A 401 3.64 -11.46 44.95
CA ARG A 401 4.66 -10.81 45.79
C ARG A 401 4.23 -10.75 47.26
N ARG A 402 2.98 -10.40 47.53
CA ARG A 402 2.43 -10.40 48.90
C ARG A 402 2.44 -11.81 49.52
N LEU A 403 1.94 -12.81 48.79
CA LEU A 403 1.94 -14.20 49.25
C LEU A 403 3.37 -14.74 49.47
N LEU A 404 4.33 -14.34 48.64
CA LEU A 404 5.74 -14.70 48.83
C LEU A 404 6.29 -14.11 50.13
N VAL A 405 6.00 -12.84 50.43
CA VAL A 405 6.40 -12.19 51.70
C VAL A 405 5.79 -12.91 52.89
N ILE A 406 4.49 -13.23 52.84
CA ILE A 406 3.80 -13.97 53.91
C ILE A 406 4.42 -15.36 54.10
N SER A 407 4.68 -16.09 53.02
CA SER A 407 5.30 -17.41 53.07
C SER A 407 6.72 -17.38 53.65
N GLN A 408 7.51 -16.36 53.30
CA GLN A 408 8.84 -16.14 53.87
C GLN A 408 8.76 -15.87 55.37
N GLN A 409 7.84 -15.01 55.80
CA GLN A 409 7.63 -14.72 57.22
C GLN A 409 7.20 -15.97 58.00
N GLN A 410 6.25 -16.76 57.47
CA GLN A 410 5.82 -18.01 58.10
C GLN A 410 6.95 -19.04 58.19
N THR A 411 7.83 -19.10 57.18
CA THR A 411 9.00 -19.99 57.21
C THR A 411 9.98 -19.58 58.31
N GLU A 412 10.18 -18.28 58.51
CA GLU A 412 11.07 -17.78 59.56
C GLU A 412 10.47 -18.01 60.96
N GLU A 413 9.16 -17.80 61.14
CA GLU A 413 8.45 -18.10 62.38
C GLU A 413 8.55 -19.61 62.72
N MET A 414 8.37 -20.50 61.74
CA MET A 414 8.53 -21.95 61.94
C MET A 414 9.97 -22.32 62.31
N ARG A 415 10.98 -21.73 61.68
CA ARG A 415 12.39 -21.96 62.02
C ARG A 415 12.71 -21.52 63.44
N SER A 416 12.19 -20.36 63.86
CA SER A 416 12.35 -19.89 65.24
C SER A 416 11.69 -20.85 66.23
N ALA A 417 10.49 -21.34 65.93
CA ALA A 417 9.78 -22.30 66.79
C ALA A 417 10.49 -23.67 66.84
N GLU A 418 11.06 -24.15 65.72
CA GLU A 418 11.85 -25.37 65.67
C GLU A 418 13.14 -25.24 66.51
N GLU A 419 13.83 -24.11 66.43
CA GLU A 419 15.03 -23.83 67.23
C GLU A 419 14.71 -23.76 68.73
N GLU A 420 13.62 -23.09 69.10
CA GLU A 420 13.15 -23.05 70.49
C GLU A 420 12.76 -24.45 71.00
N MET A 421 12.08 -25.24 70.16
CA MET A 421 11.72 -26.62 70.51
C MET A 421 12.95 -27.52 70.65
N ARG A 422 13.97 -27.34 69.80
CA ARG A 422 15.26 -28.03 69.91
C ARG A 422 15.98 -27.67 71.21
N GLN A 423 16.03 -26.39 71.56
CA GLN A 423 16.61 -25.94 72.82
C GLN A 423 15.88 -26.54 74.03
N ASN A 424 14.55 -26.53 74.02
CA ASN A 424 13.74 -27.16 75.06
C ASN A 424 13.99 -28.69 75.17
N MET A 425 14.19 -29.39 74.04
CA MET A 425 14.56 -30.81 74.06
C MET A 425 15.97 -31.05 74.63
N GLU A 426 16.95 -30.21 74.29
CA GLU A 426 18.30 -30.28 74.86
C GLU A 426 18.29 -30.05 76.37
N GLU A 427 17.53 -29.05 76.85
CA GLU A 427 17.36 -28.77 78.28
C GLU A 427 16.66 -29.93 79.01
N LEU A 428 15.59 -30.48 78.44
CA LEU A 428 14.91 -31.65 78.99
C LEU A 428 15.84 -32.88 79.07
N SER A 429 16.66 -33.11 78.06
CA SER A 429 17.65 -34.20 78.07
C SER A 429 18.70 -34.00 79.16
N ALA A 430 19.17 -32.76 79.37
CA ALA A 430 20.11 -32.44 80.44
C ALA A 430 19.48 -32.63 81.83
N ILE A 431 18.23 -32.23 82.02
CA ILE A 431 17.46 -32.48 83.25
C ILE A 431 17.29 -33.98 83.51
N GLN A 432 16.96 -34.77 82.48
CA GLN A 432 16.87 -36.23 82.59
C GLN A 432 18.19 -36.85 83.02
N GLU A 433 19.30 -36.45 82.39
CA GLU A 433 20.63 -36.96 82.76
C GLU A 433 21.00 -36.58 84.20
N GLU A 434 20.70 -35.36 84.64
CA GLU A 434 20.92 -34.92 86.02
C GLU A 434 20.04 -35.71 87.01
N MET A 435 18.77 -35.94 86.68
CA MET A 435 17.88 -36.78 87.49
C MET A 435 18.38 -38.20 87.61
N GLU A 436 18.84 -38.83 86.52
CA GLU A 436 19.42 -40.17 86.58
C GLU A 436 20.69 -40.22 87.44
N ARG A 437 21.54 -39.19 87.37
CA ARG A 437 22.72 -39.09 88.24
C ARG A 437 22.33 -38.95 89.70
N LYS A 438 21.33 -38.12 90.02
CA LYS A 438 20.78 -37.97 91.38
C LYS A 438 20.16 -39.27 91.87
N GLN A 439 19.38 -39.95 91.03
CA GLN A 439 18.76 -41.24 91.32
C GLN A 439 19.82 -42.28 91.67
N ARG A 440 20.85 -42.44 90.83
CA ARG A 440 21.99 -43.34 91.11
C ARG A 440 22.73 -42.97 92.40
N SER A 441 22.91 -41.68 92.68
CA SER A 441 23.52 -41.23 93.93
C SER A 441 22.64 -41.54 95.15
N MET A 442 21.31 -41.41 95.04
CA MET A 442 20.37 -41.76 96.10
C MET A 442 20.35 -43.27 96.35
N GLU A 443 20.29 -44.09 95.30
CA GLU A 443 20.39 -45.55 95.40
C GLU A 443 21.71 -45.98 96.06
N HIS A 444 22.82 -45.31 95.72
CA HIS A 444 24.10 -45.56 96.38
C HIS A 444 24.08 -45.18 97.87
N GLN A 445 23.47 -44.05 98.23
CA GLN A 445 23.28 -43.64 99.63
C GLN A 445 22.40 -44.63 100.39
N GLU A 446 21.34 -45.13 99.77
CA GLU A 446 20.44 -46.13 100.34
C GLU A 446 21.16 -47.46 100.60
N MET A 447 21.96 -47.95 99.63
CA MET A 447 22.82 -49.12 99.83
C MET A 447 23.81 -48.93 100.98
N LEU A 448 24.49 -47.78 101.06
CA LEU A 448 25.39 -47.45 102.16
C LEU A 448 24.67 -47.41 103.52
N LEU A 449 23.46 -46.86 103.56
CA LEU A 449 22.62 -46.84 104.76
C LEU A 449 22.20 -48.25 105.18
N GLU A 450 21.80 -49.10 104.24
CA GLU A 450 21.50 -50.51 104.53
C GLU A 450 22.71 -51.26 105.07
N GLU A 451 23.88 -51.08 104.46
CA GLU A 451 25.13 -51.69 104.90
C GLU A 451 25.46 -51.25 106.33
N LYS A 452 25.42 -49.94 106.60
CA LYS A 452 25.65 -49.38 107.94
C LYS A 452 24.60 -49.82 108.95
N SER A 453 23.34 -49.99 108.53
CA SER A 453 22.28 -50.55 109.37
C SER A 453 22.54 -52.02 109.70
N ARG A 454 23.04 -52.82 108.75
CA ARG A 454 23.46 -54.21 109.01
C ARG A 454 24.64 -54.24 109.97
N GLU A 455 25.66 -53.42 109.73
CA GLU A 455 26.81 -53.27 110.62
C GLU A 455 26.38 -52.87 112.05
N LEU A 456 25.49 -51.90 112.18
CA LEU A 456 24.92 -51.48 113.46
C LEU A 456 24.13 -52.62 114.14
N SER A 457 23.37 -53.41 113.37
CA SER A 457 22.65 -54.56 113.91
C SER A 457 23.59 -55.68 114.39
N LEU A 458 24.71 -55.88 113.70
CA LEU A 458 25.74 -56.86 114.08
C LEU A 458 26.46 -56.40 115.35
N THR A 459 26.90 -55.14 115.41
CA THR A 459 27.52 -54.56 116.60
C THR A 459 26.56 -54.56 117.80
N LEU A 460 25.27 -54.30 117.60
CA LEU A 460 24.24 -54.46 118.64
C LEU A 460 24.15 -55.91 119.13
N ARG A 461 24.14 -56.90 118.23
CA ARG A 461 24.15 -58.33 118.61
C ARG A 461 25.41 -58.72 119.37
N GLU A 462 26.58 -58.25 118.95
CA GLU A 462 27.85 -58.47 119.65
C GLU A 462 27.84 -57.83 121.04
N LEU A 463 27.31 -56.61 121.17
CA LEU A 463 27.20 -55.90 122.44
C LEU A 463 26.18 -56.55 123.38
N GLU A 464 25.10 -57.11 122.85
CA GLU A 464 24.16 -57.96 123.60
C GLU A 464 24.80 -59.28 124.07
N ALA A 465 25.59 -59.93 123.21
CA ALA A 465 26.34 -61.13 123.57
C ALA A 465 27.38 -60.85 124.66
N ALA A 466 28.16 -59.77 124.52
CA ALA A 466 29.12 -59.32 125.52
C ALA A 466 28.44 -58.92 126.84
N LYS A 467 27.26 -58.28 126.80
CA LYS A 467 26.46 -58.00 128.01
C LYS A 467 26.00 -59.29 128.70
N LYS A 468 25.59 -60.32 127.96
CA LYS A 468 25.27 -61.64 128.51
C LYS A 468 26.50 -62.30 129.13
N GLU A 469 27.66 -62.19 128.48
CA GLU A 469 28.92 -62.75 128.98
C GLU A 469 29.40 -62.04 130.26
N ILE A 470 29.31 -60.71 130.31
CA ILE A 470 29.56 -59.91 131.52
C ILE A 470 28.56 -60.26 132.63
N ALA A 471 27.28 -60.51 132.30
CA ALA A 471 26.28 -60.93 133.29
C ALA A 471 26.62 -62.32 133.88
N ILE A 472 27.12 -63.24 133.06
CA ILE A 472 27.59 -64.56 133.51
C ILE A 472 28.85 -64.42 134.38
N LEU A 473 29.82 -63.59 133.97
CA LEU A 473 31.04 -63.34 134.74
C LEU A 473 30.75 -62.65 136.09
N ARG A 474 29.79 -61.73 136.14
CA ARG A 474 29.33 -61.10 137.40
C ARG A 474 28.73 -62.10 138.39
N GLN A 475 28.20 -63.22 137.93
CA GLN A 475 27.58 -64.22 138.79
C GLN A 475 28.60 -65.19 139.42
N ILE A 476 29.82 -65.26 138.87
CA ILE A 476 30.87 -66.20 139.29
C ILE A 476 31.88 -65.56 140.26
N ALA A 477 32.04 -64.23 140.26
CA ALA A 477 33.07 -63.54 141.05
C ALA A 477 32.50 -62.72 142.24
N LYS A 478 32.22 -63.40 143.37
CA LYS A 478 32.28 -62.82 144.74
C LYS A 478 32.37 -63.92 145.84
N PRO A 479 33.57 -64.18 146.41
CA PRO A 479 33.75 -64.77 147.74
C PRO A 479 34.29 -63.76 148.79
N MET A 480 34.05 -64.08 150.08
CA MET A 480 34.61 -63.62 151.39
C MET A 480 35.56 -62.40 151.46
N SER A 481 35.55 -61.50 152.48
CA SER A 481 35.40 -61.70 153.94
C SER A 481 35.05 -60.39 154.69
N SER A 482 34.75 -60.54 155.97
CA SER A 482 34.51 -59.53 157.02
C SER A 482 35.78 -58.98 157.72
N VAL A 483 35.62 -57.83 158.37
CA VAL A 483 36.29 -57.28 159.59
C VAL A 483 37.11 -55.99 159.42
N GLU A 484 36.85 -55.09 160.37
CA GLU A 484 37.30 -53.71 160.59
C GLU A 484 38.76 -53.55 161.07
N LEU A 485 39.30 -52.34 160.85
CA LEU A 485 39.79 -51.37 161.86
C LEU A 485 41.18 -50.74 161.56
N ASN A 486 41.15 -49.41 161.44
CA ASN A 486 42.15 -48.34 161.68
C ASN A 486 43.66 -48.62 161.58
N ALA A 487 44.34 -47.81 160.75
CA ALA A 487 45.27 -46.80 161.25
C ALA A 487 45.58 -45.77 160.15
N GLU A 488 45.37 -44.52 160.52
CA GLU A 488 45.53 -43.28 159.78
C GLU A 488 47.02 -42.87 159.73
N LEU A 489 47.54 -42.60 158.54
CA LEU A 489 48.77 -41.81 158.35
C LEU A 489 48.63 -40.97 157.08
N MET A 490 48.39 -39.68 157.33
CA MET A 490 48.42 -38.58 156.37
C MET A 490 49.76 -38.52 155.63
N SER A 491 49.69 -38.24 154.32
CA SER A 491 50.49 -37.19 153.64
C SER A 491 50.46 -37.41 152.13
N GLN A 492 49.82 -36.46 151.42
CA GLN A 492 50.28 -35.79 150.18
C GLN A 492 50.87 -36.62 149.02
N ALA A 493 50.77 -36.27 147.74
CA ALA A 493 50.13 -35.20 146.96
C ALA A 493 50.54 -35.48 145.48
N VAL A 494 50.18 -34.55 144.59
CA VAL A 494 50.83 -34.26 143.29
C VAL A 494 50.42 -35.21 142.14
N ALA A 495 49.90 -34.77 140.99
CA ALA A 495 49.58 -33.47 140.41
C ALA A 495 48.41 -33.64 139.42
#